data_AF-A0A934JTS4-F1
#
_entry.id   AF-A0A934JTS4-F1
#
_cell.length_a   1.000
_cell.length_b   1.000
_cell.length_c   1.000
_cell.angle_alpha   90.00
_cell.angle_beta   90.00
_cell.angle_gamma   90.00
#
_symmetry.space_group_name_H-M   'P 1'
#
loop_
_entity.id
_entity.type
_entity.pdbx_description
1 polymer ?
#
loop_
_entity_poly.entity_id
_entity_poly.type
_entity_poly.pdbx_seq_one_letter_code
_entity_poly.pdbx_strand_id
1 'polypeptide(L)'
;MTKVMKQMSKQYVPDLASLQLLGELNYRRVCKLMRGHEEQGAWHFSIHSAGDQESRLCLTLGQESRFTSEVTLIFGPATQNKVLFKTKLSMTVRLYHDVGIAEITDGHRQYRGTYPYPNDDMLHRDEKFRLNQQLADLLELCLKHGHRLHEAPLFQFA
;
A
#
# COMPACT_ATOMS: atom_id res chain seq x y z
N MET A 1 52.39 10.61 -6.11
CA MET A 1 51.62 10.14 -4.93
C MET A 1 50.31 10.91 -4.86
N THR A 2 49.23 10.38 -5.42
CA THR A 2 47.94 11.08 -5.52
C THR A 2 47.01 10.57 -4.44
N LYS A 3 46.79 11.39 -3.40
CA LYS A 3 45.85 11.11 -2.31
C LYS A 3 44.43 11.18 -2.88
N VAL A 4 43.80 10.02 -3.10
CA VAL A 4 42.36 9.95 -3.36
C VAL A 4 41.65 10.22 -2.03
N MET A 5 41.07 11.42 -1.90
CA MET A 5 40.18 11.74 -0.78
C MET A 5 38.93 10.87 -0.91
N LYS A 6 38.81 9.88 -0.03
CA LYS A 6 37.61 9.04 0.11
C LYS A 6 36.49 9.94 0.62
N GLN A 7 35.65 10.41 -0.30
CA GLN A 7 34.43 11.17 0.02
C GLN A 7 33.53 10.25 0.85
N MET A 8 33.46 10.47 2.15
CA MET A 8 32.57 9.72 3.03
C MET A 8 31.14 10.09 2.65
N SER A 9 30.44 9.18 1.97
CA SER A 9 29.03 9.35 1.63
C SER A 9 28.26 9.58 2.93
N LYS A 10 27.49 10.68 2.98
CA LYS A 10 26.64 11.01 4.13
C LYS A 10 25.81 9.79 4.49
N GLN A 11 25.91 9.36 5.75
CA GLN A 11 25.08 8.30 6.30
C GLN A 11 23.62 8.75 6.18
N TYR A 12 22.81 7.98 5.46
CA TYR A 12 21.39 8.29 5.33
C TYR A 12 20.71 8.08 6.67
N VAL A 13 19.94 9.08 7.07
CA VAL A 13 19.10 9.05 8.26
C VAL A 13 17.66 8.98 7.76
N PRO A 14 16.94 7.88 8.03
CA PRO A 14 15.53 7.77 7.68
C PRO A 14 14.72 8.87 8.38
N ASP A 15 13.87 9.56 7.62
CA ASP A 15 12.93 10.51 8.19
C ASP A 15 11.71 9.76 8.76
N LEU A 16 11.85 9.34 10.02
CA LEU A 16 10.81 8.59 10.74
C LEU A 16 9.54 9.44 10.96
N ALA A 17 9.67 10.75 11.11
CA ALA A 17 8.53 11.63 11.32
C ALA A 17 7.67 11.69 10.05
N SER A 18 8.29 11.85 8.89
CA SER A 18 7.58 11.81 7.60
C SER A 18 6.94 10.44 7.35
N LEU A 19 7.60 9.35 7.73
CA LEU A 19 7.03 8.01 7.60
C LEU A 19 5.79 7.81 8.50
N GLN A 20 5.86 8.26 9.75
CA GLN A 20 4.73 8.21 10.70
C GLN A 20 3.54 9.01 10.17
N LEU A 21 3.78 10.25 9.74
CA LEU A 21 2.75 11.12 9.17
C LEU A 21 2.09 10.46 7.94
N LEU A 22 2.89 9.86 7.05
CA LEU A 22 2.36 9.15 5.89
C LEU A 22 1.47 7.98 6.29
N GLY A 23 1.87 7.22 7.31
CA GLY A 23 1.09 6.12 7.88
C GLY A 23 -0.24 6.59 8.49
N GLU A 24 -0.24 7.71 9.22
CA GLU A 24 -1.46 8.32 9.77
C GLU A 24 -2.42 8.78 8.66
N LEU A 25 -1.88 9.42 7.62
CA LEU A 25 -2.68 9.84 6.46
C LEU A 25 -3.28 8.64 5.74
N ASN A 26 -2.52 7.56 5.57
CA ASN A 26 -3.01 6.32 4.98
C ASN A 26 -4.14 5.72 5.80
N TYR A 27 -4.02 5.68 7.13
CA TYR A 27 -5.08 5.21 8.01
C TYR A 27 -6.38 6.01 7.79
N ARG A 28 -6.28 7.34 7.80
CA ARG A 28 -7.43 8.22 7.58
C ARG A 28 -8.06 8.00 6.20
N ARG A 29 -7.25 7.78 5.16
CA ARG A 29 -7.73 7.48 3.80
C ARG A 29 -8.47 6.14 3.74
N VAL A 30 -7.94 5.09 4.38
CA VAL A 30 -8.60 3.78 4.47
C VAL A 30 -9.94 3.90 5.20
N CYS A 31 -9.97 4.53 6.39
CA CYS A 31 -11.22 4.74 7.12
C CYS A 31 -12.24 5.54 6.30
N LYS A 32 -11.78 6.54 5.52
CA LYS A 32 -12.65 7.29 4.62
C LYS A 32 -13.25 6.42 3.52
N LEU A 33 -12.46 5.49 2.95
CA LEU A 33 -12.96 4.52 1.97
C LEU A 33 -13.92 3.49 2.56
N MET A 34 -13.85 3.17 3.85
CA MET A 34 -14.76 2.23 4.52
C MET A 34 -16.02 2.90 5.07
N ARG A 35 -16.02 4.24 5.17
CA ARG A 35 -17.05 5.01 5.87
C ARG A 35 -18.48 4.67 5.41
N GLY A 36 -19.36 4.48 6.39
CA GLY A 36 -20.78 4.14 6.23
C GLY A 36 -21.04 2.65 5.93
N HIS A 37 -19.99 1.84 5.84
CA HIS A 37 -20.01 0.42 5.52
C HIS A 37 -18.94 -0.32 6.34
N GLU A 38 -18.68 0.14 7.56
CA GLU A 38 -17.63 -0.38 8.44
C GLU A 38 -17.88 -1.85 8.81
N GLU A 39 -19.13 -2.30 8.79
CA GLU A 39 -19.54 -3.68 9.06
C GLU A 39 -19.30 -4.65 7.87
N GLN A 40 -18.89 -4.14 6.70
CA GLN A 40 -18.62 -4.98 5.53
C GLN A 40 -17.26 -5.65 5.64
N GLY A 41 -17.15 -6.90 5.18
CA GLY A 41 -15.88 -7.61 5.07
C GLY A 41 -15.08 -7.27 3.80
N ALA A 42 -15.68 -6.55 2.85
CA ALA A 42 -15.00 -6.16 1.62
C ALA A 42 -15.62 -4.90 1.00
N TRP A 43 -14.78 -4.06 0.41
CA TRP A 43 -15.15 -2.82 -0.28
C TRP A 43 -14.59 -2.83 -1.70
N HIS A 44 -15.45 -2.56 -2.67
CA HIS A 44 -15.13 -2.60 -4.08
C HIS A 44 -15.30 -1.21 -4.70
N PHE A 45 -14.34 -0.79 -5.51
CA PHE A 45 -14.35 0.50 -6.18
C PHE A 45 -13.98 0.35 -7.65
N SER A 46 -14.70 1.02 -8.53
CA SER A 46 -14.32 1.20 -9.93
C SER A 46 -13.66 2.56 -10.13
N ILE A 47 -12.57 2.61 -10.89
CA ILE A 47 -11.79 3.81 -11.19
C ILE A 47 -11.69 3.91 -12.71
N HIS A 48 -12.31 4.93 -13.29
CA HIS A 48 -12.28 5.15 -14.73
C HIS A 48 -11.06 5.98 -15.13
N SER A 49 -10.28 5.46 -16.08
CA SER A 49 -9.16 6.14 -16.70
C SER A 49 -9.53 6.64 -18.11
N ALA A 50 -8.73 7.55 -18.66
CA ALA A 50 -8.90 8.01 -20.03
C ALA A 50 -8.86 6.82 -21.02
N GLY A 51 -9.77 6.81 -22.01
CA GLY A 51 -9.84 5.77 -23.04
C GLY A 51 -10.73 4.57 -22.70
N ASP A 52 -11.79 4.77 -21.92
CA ASP A 52 -12.78 3.73 -21.53
C ASP A 52 -12.17 2.54 -20.78
N GLN A 53 -11.02 2.77 -20.13
CA GLN A 53 -10.34 1.77 -19.32
C GLN A 53 -10.82 1.87 -17.87
N GLU A 54 -11.42 0.80 -17.38
CA GLU A 54 -11.83 0.69 -15.97
C GLU A 54 -10.79 -0.12 -15.19
N SER A 55 -10.37 0.41 -14.04
CA SER A 55 -9.60 -0.32 -13.03
C SER A 55 -10.46 -0.59 -11.80
N ARG A 56 -10.16 -1.65 -11.06
CA ARG A 56 -10.84 -2.01 -9.82
C ARG A 56 -9.86 -2.00 -8.66
N LEU A 57 -10.30 -1.39 -7.56
CA LEU A 57 -9.65 -1.49 -6.27
C LEU A 57 -10.58 -2.25 -5.33
N CYS A 58 -10.07 -3.32 -4.72
CA CYS A 58 -10.77 -4.12 -3.73
C CYS A 58 -9.99 -4.08 -2.42
N LEU A 59 -10.68 -3.75 -1.33
CA LEU A 59 -10.19 -3.90 0.03
C LEU A 59 -10.94 -5.07 0.66
N THR A 60 -10.24 -6.06 1.20
CA THR A 60 -10.86 -7.20 1.88
C THR A 60 -10.33 -7.28 3.30
N LEU A 61 -11.22 -7.26 4.28
CA LEU A 61 -10.88 -7.45 5.67
C LEU A 61 -10.44 -8.91 5.89
N GLY A 62 -9.28 -9.08 6.50
CA GLY A 62 -8.69 -10.35 6.87
C GLY A 62 -8.80 -10.58 8.37
N GLN A 63 -7.64 -10.76 9.03
CA GLN A 63 -7.58 -10.94 10.48
C GLN A 63 -7.87 -9.62 11.21
N GLU A 64 -8.71 -9.68 12.23
CA GLU A 64 -9.07 -8.53 13.06
C GLU A 64 -8.90 -8.86 14.55
N SER A 65 -8.36 -7.91 15.29
CA SER A 65 -8.20 -7.93 16.73
C SER A 65 -8.64 -6.59 17.32
N ARG A 66 -8.66 -6.47 18.65
CA ARG A 66 -9.06 -5.22 19.34
C ARG A 66 -8.29 -3.98 18.88
N PHE A 67 -7.01 -4.13 18.53
CA PHE A 67 -6.12 -3.00 18.23
C PHE A 67 -5.57 -3.02 16.81
N THR A 68 -5.72 -4.14 16.09
CA THR A 68 -5.16 -4.27 14.75
C THR A 68 -6.11 -5.01 13.82
N SER A 69 -6.19 -4.52 12.58
CA SER A 69 -6.90 -5.19 11.50
C SER A 69 -6.00 -5.31 10.28
N GLU A 70 -6.15 -6.42 9.57
CA GLU A 70 -5.44 -6.69 8.33
C GLU A 70 -6.40 -6.54 7.16
N VAL A 71 -5.97 -5.84 6.13
CA VAL A 71 -6.76 -5.56 4.93
C VAL A 71 -5.92 -5.91 3.71
N THR A 72 -6.41 -6.82 2.89
CA THR A 72 -5.81 -7.08 1.58
C THR A 72 -6.31 -6.04 0.59
N LEU A 73 -5.38 -5.32 -0.04
CA LEU A 73 -5.65 -4.39 -1.13
C LEU A 73 -5.25 -5.03 -2.45
N ILE A 74 -6.20 -5.13 -3.36
CA ILE A 74 -5.97 -5.61 -4.74
C ILE A 74 -6.35 -4.48 -5.69
N PHE A 75 -5.45 -4.15 -6.61
CA PHE A 75 -5.67 -3.15 -7.66
C PHE A 75 -5.28 -3.70 -9.03
N GLY A 76 -6.11 -3.48 -10.04
CA GLY A 76 -5.81 -3.89 -11.41
C GLY A 76 -6.93 -3.55 -12.40
N PRO A 77 -6.77 -3.88 -13.69
CA PRO A 77 -7.80 -3.63 -14.70
C PRO A 77 -9.07 -4.44 -14.41
N ALA A 78 -10.24 -3.88 -14.73
CA ALA A 78 -11.53 -4.56 -14.61
C ALA A 78 -11.63 -5.76 -15.57
N THR A 79 -11.14 -5.58 -16.80
CA THR A 79 -11.11 -6.63 -17.82
C THR A 79 -9.87 -7.49 -17.66
N GLN A 80 -10.06 -8.81 -17.60
CA GLN A 80 -8.98 -9.76 -17.73
C GLN A 80 -8.53 -9.82 -19.20
N ASN A 81 -7.54 -9.01 -19.56
CA ASN A 81 -6.78 -9.33 -20.76
C ASN A 81 -5.95 -10.58 -20.48
N LYS A 82 -5.98 -11.56 -21.40
CA LYS A 82 -5.08 -12.71 -21.42
C LYS A 82 -3.65 -12.23 -21.72
N VAL A 83 -3.03 -11.61 -20.74
CA VAL A 83 -1.61 -11.28 -20.76
C VAL A 83 -0.83 -12.39 -20.07
N LEU A 84 0.42 -12.58 -20.49
CA LEU A 84 1.31 -13.63 -19.97
C LEU A 84 1.83 -13.35 -18.54
N PHE A 85 1.47 -12.22 -17.95
CA PHE A 85 1.97 -11.76 -16.65
C PHE A 85 0.85 -11.23 -15.77
N LYS A 86 1.07 -11.22 -14.44
CA LYS A 86 0.08 -10.75 -13.46
C LYS A 86 -0.05 -9.22 -13.52
N THR A 87 -1.19 -8.72 -14.00
CA THR A 87 -1.50 -7.28 -14.06
C THR A 87 -2.13 -6.74 -12.78
N LYS A 88 -2.38 -7.60 -11.80
CA LYS A 88 -2.98 -7.21 -10.52
C LYS A 88 -1.90 -7.01 -9.48
N LEU A 89 -1.85 -5.81 -8.92
CA LEU A 89 -1.12 -5.48 -7.72
C LEU A 89 -1.91 -5.99 -6.51
N SER A 90 -1.24 -6.70 -5.61
CA SER A 90 -1.81 -7.19 -4.36
C SER A 90 -0.86 -6.81 -3.24
N MET A 91 -1.38 -6.28 -2.14
CA MET A 91 -0.61 -5.93 -0.95
C MET A 91 -1.44 -6.19 0.30
N THR A 92 -0.77 -6.55 1.38
CA THR A 92 -1.40 -6.67 2.70
C THR A 92 -1.14 -5.39 3.47
N VAL A 93 -2.20 -4.76 3.98
CA VAL A 93 -2.14 -3.51 4.75
C VAL A 93 -2.53 -3.83 6.19
N ARG A 94 -1.72 -3.42 7.15
CA ARG A 94 -2.06 -3.52 8.57
C ARG A 94 -2.50 -2.15 9.08
N LEU A 95 -3.64 -2.12 9.74
CA LEU A 95 -4.20 -0.99 10.43
C LEU A 95 -3.94 -1.16 11.93
N TYR A 96 -3.34 -0.17 12.56
CA TYR A 96 -3.18 -0.09 14.01
C TYR A 96 -4.15 0.98 14.53
N HIS A 97 -5.20 0.55 15.21
CA HIS A 97 -6.33 1.40 15.61
C HIS A 97 -6.03 2.27 16.82
N ASP A 98 -5.10 1.84 17.68
CA ASP A 98 -4.65 2.55 18.87
C ASP A 98 -3.79 3.76 18.54
N VAL A 99 -2.87 3.62 17.58
CA VAL A 99 -1.99 4.70 17.11
C VAL A 99 -2.51 5.39 15.84
N GLY A 100 -3.53 4.83 15.18
CA GLY A 100 -4.14 5.43 13.98
C GLY A 100 -3.22 5.39 12.76
N ILE A 101 -2.47 4.31 12.55
CA ILE A 101 -1.49 4.17 11.47
C ILE A 101 -1.88 3.01 10.55
N ALA A 102 -1.67 3.19 9.24
CA ALA A 102 -1.81 2.14 8.25
C ALA A 102 -0.51 1.97 7.46
N GLU A 103 -0.06 0.73 7.30
CA GLU A 103 1.17 0.43 6.58
C GLU A 103 1.06 -0.85 5.74
N ILE A 104 1.78 -0.88 4.62
CA ILE A 104 1.97 -2.13 3.87
C ILE A 104 2.85 -3.09 4.69
N THR A 105 2.39 -4.32 4.81
CA THR A 105 3.05 -5.46 5.44
C THR A 105 3.02 -6.64 4.46
N ASP A 106 3.81 -6.59 3.38
CA ASP A 106 3.85 -7.67 2.40
C ASP A 106 4.85 -8.75 2.85
N GLY A 107 4.35 -9.78 3.52
CA GLY A 107 5.07 -11.05 3.81
C GLY A 107 6.29 -10.98 4.73
N HIS A 108 6.20 -11.61 5.91
CA HIS A 108 7.27 -12.14 6.81
C HIS A 108 8.56 -11.35 7.08
N ARG A 109 8.74 -10.13 6.56
CA ARG A 109 9.96 -9.37 6.73
C ARG A 109 9.71 -8.24 7.72
N GLN A 110 10.38 -8.32 8.86
CA GLN A 110 10.52 -7.18 9.75
C GLN A 110 11.42 -6.16 9.03
N TYR A 111 10.82 -5.09 8.51
CA TYR A 111 11.57 -3.99 7.91
C TYR A 111 12.48 -3.38 8.98
N ARG A 112 13.80 -3.45 8.78
CA ARG A 112 14.75 -2.78 9.67
C ARG A 112 14.78 -1.29 9.37
N GLY A 113 14.83 -0.45 10.40
CA GLY A 113 14.79 1.02 10.27
C GLY A 113 15.94 1.59 9.42
N THR A 114 17.09 0.92 9.36
CA THR A 114 18.20 1.30 8.47
C THR A 114 18.93 0.04 8.01
N TYR A 115 19.22 -0.07 6.71
CA TYR A 115 20.18 -1.03 6.20
C TYR A 115 21.53 -0.33 5.95
N PRO A 116 22.66 -0.85 6.48
CA PRO A 116 23.98 -0.36 6.08
C PRO A 116 24.15 -0.60 4.58
N TYR A 117 24.68 0.38 3.85
CA TYR A 117 24.95 0.23 2.41
C TYR A 117 26.45 0.31 2.15
N PRO A 118 27.01 -0.58 1.31
CA PRO A 118 26.34 -1.70 0.62
C PRO A 118 25.86 -2.80 1.58
N ASN A 119 24.65 -3.32 1.37
CA ASN A 119 24.14 -4.53 2.01
C ASN A 119 24.16 -5.69 1.01
N ASP A 120 24.45 -6.90 1.48
CA ASP A 120 24.51 -8.09 0.63
C ASP A 120 23.18 -8.41 -0.07
N ASP A 121 22.06 -7.97 0.55
CA ASP A 121 20.71 -8.12 0.02
C ASP A 121 20.28 -6.99 -0.96
N MET A 122 21.14 -6.00 -1.23
CA MET A 122 20.87 -4.83 -2.08
C MET A 122 19.55 -4.07 -1.78
N LEU A 123 19.09 -4.08 -0.53
CA LEU A 123 17.82 -3.46 -0.14
C LEU A 123 17.89 -1.95 -0.27
N HIS A 124 16.86 -1.38 -0.87
CA HIS A 124 16.72 0.07 -0.95
C HIS A 124 16.56 0.68 0.44
N ARG A 125 17.31 1.74 0.72
CA ARG A 125 17.30 2.49 1.99
C ARG A 125 15.91 2.95 2.43
N ASP A 126 15.03 3.23 1.46
CA ASP A 126 13.73 3.90 1.68
C ASP A 126 12.56 2.98 1.35
N GLU A 127 12.79 1.66 1.28
CA GLU A 127 11.79 0.68 0.83
C GLU A 127 10.46 0.82 1.58
N LYS A 128 10.52 0.95 2.92
CA LYS A 128 9.32 1.11 3.75
C LYS A 128 8.56 2.41 3.45
N PHE A 129 9.28 3.50 3.20
CA PHE A 129 8.67 4.77 2.81
C PHE A 129 8.01 4.66 1.43
N ARG A 130 8.70 4.07 0.46
CA ARG A 130 8.17 3.85 -0.89
C ARG A 130 6.92 2.97 -0.90
N LEU A 131 6.90 1.90 -0.10
CA LEU A 131 5.71 1.06 0.06
C LEU A 131 4.54 1.85 0.65
N ASN A 132 4.77 2.61 1.73
CA ASN A 132 3.72 3.47 2.30
C ASN A 132 3.25 4.56 1.32
N GLN A 133 4.15 5.08 0.48
CA GLN A 133 3.80 6.04 -0.55
C GLN A 133 2.96 5.39 -1.65
N GLN A 134 3.31 4.18 -2.09
CA GLN A 134 2.52 3.43 -3.06
C GLN A 134 1.09 3.16 -2.55
N LEU A 135 0.93 2.83 -1.26
CA LEU A 135 -0.38 2.74 -0.63
C LEU A 135 -1.11 4.09 -0.66
N ALA A 136 -0.42 5.17 -0.30
CA ALA A 136 -0.99 6.51 -0.30
C ALA A 136 -1.54 6.91 -1.67
N ASP A 137 -0.76 6.66 -2.72
CA ASP A 137 -1.10 7.02 -4.10
C ASP A 137 -2.34 6.25 -4.58
N LEU A 138 -2.44 4.95 -4.28
CA LEU A 138 -3.61 4.13 -4.65
C LEU A 138 -4.88 4.54 -3.90
N LEU A 139 -4.77 4.80 -2.59
CA LEU A 139 -5.88 5.26 -1.78
C LEU A 139 -6.35 6.65 -2.25
N GLU A 140 -5.42 7.53 -2.60
CA GLU A 140 -5.74 8.87 -3.10
C GLU A 140 -6.37 8.84 -4.49
N LEU A 141 -5.85 8.00 -5.39
CA LEU A 141 -6.47 7.73 -6.69
C LEU A 141 -7.92 7.27 -6.52
N CYS A 142 -8.15 6.31 -5.63
CA CYS A 142 -9.49 5.81 -5.34
C CYS A 142 -10.40 6.85 -4.69
N LEU A 143 -9.89 7.68 -3.78
CA LEU A 143 -10.68 8.73 -3.15
C LEU A 143 -11.05 9.86 -4.11
N LYS A 144 -10.23 10.13 -5.13
CA LYS A 144 -10.48 11.20 -6.12
C LYS A 144 -11.33 10.74 -7.29
N HIS A 145 -11.13 9.52 -7.77
CA HIS A 145 -11.70 9.02 -9.03
C HIS A 145 -12.48 7.71 -8.88
N GLY A 146 -12.51 7.13 -7.68
CA GLY A 146 -13.17 5.86 -7.42
C GLY A 146 -14.65 6.04 -7.13
N HIS A 147 -15.46 5.14 -7.69
CA HIS A 147 -16.87 4.99 -7.39
C HIS A 147 -17.07 3.68 -6.64
N ARG A 148 -17.71 3.73 -5.47
CA ARG A 148 -18.02 2.52 -4.70
C ARG A 148 -19.04 1.67 -5.45
N LEU A 149 -18.75 0.38 -5.58
CA LEU A 149 -19.67 -0.61 -6.14
C LEU A 149 -20.46 -1.23 -4.99
N HIS A 150 -21.79 -1.18 -5.07
CA HIS A 150 -22.70 -1.65 -4.01
C HIS A 150 -23.03 -3.15 -4.13
N GLU A 151 -22.83 -3.73 -5.31
CA GLU A 151 -22.89 -5.17 -5.53
C GLU A 151 -21.47 -5.69 -5.67
N ALA A 152 -21.15 -6.76 -4.94
CA ALA A 152 -19.98 -7.55 -5.24
C ALA A 152 -20.15 -8.06 -6.68
N PRO A 153 -19.31 -7.65 -7.63
CA PRO A 153 -19.25 -8.39 -8.86
C PRO A 153 -18.89 -9.82 -8.46
N LEU A 154 -19.59 -10.80 -9.00
CA LEU A 154 -19.28 -12.23 -8.93
C LEU A 154 -17.89 -12.49 -9.53
N PHE A 155 -16.84 -12.01 -8.88
CA PHE A 155 -15.48 -12.42 -9.16
C PHE A 155 -15.27 -13.70 -8.39
N GLN A 156 -15.60 -14.81 -9.04
CA GLN A 156 -15.04 -16.11 -8.68
C GLN A 156 -13.53 -15.95 -8.65
N PHE A 157 -12.98 -16.01 -7.44
CA PHE A 157 -11.57 -16.30 -7.22
C PHE A 157 -11.34 -17.74 -7.70
N ALA A 158 -10.80 -17.87 -8.90
CA ALA A 158 -10.24 -19.10 -9.44
C ALA A 158 -8.75 -18.85 -9.71
#